data_AF-A0A952UEX5-F1
#
_entry.id   AF-A0A952UEX5-F1
#
_cell.length_a   1.000
_cell.length_b   1.000
_cell.length_c   1.000
_cell.angle_alpha   90.00
_cell.angle_beta   90.00
_cell.angle_gamma   90.00
#
_symmetry.space_group_name_H-M   'P 1'
#
loop_
_entity.id
_entity.type
_entity.pdbx_description
1 polymer ?
#
loop_
_entity_poly.entity_id
_entity_poly.type
_entity_poly.pdbx_seq_one_letter_code
_entity_poly.pdbx_strand_id
1 'polypeptide(L)'
;MSPVEIVLPAVLLLAGIVSIIGARGGLPRNRYFGVRVNAAMGSDVAWVAAHRAAIAPAWIGFVTVTAVAAIAWFGPSSLIALRYVVVFIFIAAVAATLVIANRAGRAASSPGRT
;
A
#
# COMPACT_ATOMS: atom_id res chain seq x y z
N MET A 1 -3.19 10.26 21.61
CA MET A 1 -2.88 9.85 20.23
C MET A 1 -4.13 9.15 19.80
N SER A 2 -4.82 9.63 18.76
CA SER A 2 -6.03 8.92 18.34
C SER A 2 -5.61 7.55 17.77
N PRO A 3 -6.39 6.47 17.97
CA PRO A 3 -6.03 5.17 17.41
C PRO A 3 -5.79 5.22 15.90
N VAL A 4 -6.48 6.12 15.19
CA VAL A 4 -6.35 6.35 13.74
C VAL A 4 -4.95 6.81 13.34
N GLU A 5 -4.34 7.71 14.11
CA GLU A 5 -2.98 8.25 13.85
C GLU A 5 -1.89 7.17 13.95
N ILE A 6 -2.18 6.06 14.62
CA ILE A 6 -1.24 4.93 14.78
C ILE A 6 -1.55 3.83 13.77
N VAL A 7 -2.82 3.44 13.70
CA VAL A 7 -3.27 2.28 12.94
C VAL A 7 -3.07 2.50 11.44
N LEU A 8 -3.39 3.69 10.91
CA LEU A 8 -3.31 3.93 9.47
C LEU A 8 -1.86 3.90 8.94
N PRO A 9 -0.87 4.59 9.56
CA PRO A 9 0.53 4.38 9.22
C PRO A 9 0.98 2.93 9.37
N ALA A 10 0.62 2.26 10.48
CA ALA A 10 1.04 0.88 10.71
C ALA A 10 0.53 -0.09 9.63
N VAL A 11 -0.69 0.11 9.15
CA VAL A 11 -1.26 -0.67 8.03
C VAL A 11 -0.46 -0.44 6.74
N LEU A 12 -0.10 0.81 6.41
CA LEU A 12 0.69 1.11 5.22
C LEU A 12 2.12 0.59 5.32
N LEU A 13 2.73 0.65 6.51
CA LEU A 13 4.02 0.05 6.80
C LEU A 13 3.98 -1.46 6.57
N LEU A 14 2.98 -2.14 7.13
CA LEU A 14 2.80 -3.58 6.94
C LEU A 14 2.57 -3.91 5.46
N ALA A 15 1.76 -3.13 4.75
CA ALA A 15 1.56 -3.30 3.32
C ALA A 15 2.87 -3.15 2.53
N GLY A 16 3.72 -2.18 2.88
CA GLY A 16 5.04 -1.99 2.28
C GLY A 16 5.99 -3.17 2.55
N ILE A 17 6.05 -3.66 3.79
CA ILE A 17 6.87 -4.82 4.18
C ILE A 17 6.41 -6.07 3.44
N VAL A 18 5.11 -6.37 3.45
CA VAL A 18 4.56 -7.54 2.76
C VAL A 18 4.76 -7.44 1.25
N SER A 19 4.69 -6.23 0.69
CA SER A 19 5.03 -5.96 -0.72
C SER A 19 6.49 -6.28 -1.03
N ILE A 20 7.44 -5.93 -0.16
CA ILE A 20 8.85 -6.30 -0.33
C ILE A 20 9.04 -7.81 -0.26
N ILE A 21 8.44 -8.49 0.72
CA ILE A 21 8.56 -9.95 0.88
C ILE A 21 7.97 -10.66 -0.35
N GLY A 22 6.78 -10.26 -0.81
CA GLY A 22 6.15 -10.80 -2.01
C GLY A 22 6.95 -10.53 -3.29
N ALA A 23 7.55 -9.34 -3.43
CA ALA A 23 8.38 -8.99 -4.59
C ALA A 23 9.69 -9.78 -4.67
N ARG A 24 10.17 -10.32 -3.54
CA ARG A 24 11.35 -11.19 -3.46
C ARG A 24 11.01 -12.68 -3.57
N GLY A 25 9.73 -13.03 -3.73
CA GLY A 25 9.27 -14.42 -3.78
C GLY A 25 9.21 -15.11 -2.41
N GLY A 26 9.43 -14.38 -1.31
CA GLY A 26 9.36 -14.94 0.04
C GLY A 26 7.93 -15.19 0.54
N LEU A 27 6.92 -14.68 -0.18
CA LEU A 27 5.52 -14.91 0.09
C LEU A 27 4.91 -15.71 -1.08
N PRO A 28 4.61 -17.01 -0.91
CA PRO A 28 3.92 -17.78 -1.94
C PRO A 28 2.53 -17.19 -2.20
N ARG A 29 2.04 -17.34 -3.43
CA ARG A 29 0.71 -16.88 -3.82
C ARG A 29 -0.34 -17.52 -2.91
N ASN A 30 -1.10 -16.70 -2.20
CA ASN A 30 -2.07 -17.17 -1.21
C ASN A 30 -3.25 -16.21 -1.08
N ARG A 31 -4.35 -16.69 -0.49
CA ARG A 31 -5.58 -15.91 -0.29
C ARG A 31 -5.67 -15.21 1.07
N TYR A 32 -4.62 -15.21 1.88
CA TYR A 32 -4.64 -14.77 3.29
C TYR A 32 -3.69 -13.61 3.62
N PHE A 33 -2.65 -13.35 2.82
CA PHE A 33 -1.63 -12.33 3.06
C PHE A 33 -1.20 -11.69 1.73
N GLY A 34 -0.88 -10.40 1.75
CA GLY A 34 -0.40 -9.67 0.57
C GLY A 34 -1.44 -8.80 -0.13
N VAL A 35 -1.01 -8.14 -1.20
CA VAL A 35 -1.85 -7.26 -2.02
C VAL A 35 -2.69 -8.12 -2.97
N ARG A 36 -3.91 -8.42 -2.55
CA ARG A 36 -4.81 -9.34 -3.26
C ARG A 36 -5.63 -8.62 -4.32
N VAL A 37 -5.01 -8.42 -5.47
CA VAL A 37 -5.69 -7.92 -6.67
C VAL A 37 -5.92 -9.09 -7.64
N ASN A 38 -7.05 -9.08 -8.37
CA ASN A 38 -7.43 -10.17 -9.26
C ASN A 38 -6.30 -10.59 -10.21
N ALA A 39 -5.56 -9.62 -10.74
CA ALA A 39 -4.47 -9.90 -11.66
C ALA A 39 -3.24 -10.54 -11.00
N ALA A 40 -2.97 -10.27 -9.72
CA ALA A 40 -1.85 -10.87 -8.99
C ALA A 40 -2.08 -12.37 -8.72
N MET A 41 -3.34 -12.82 -8.73
CA MET A 41 -3.70 -14.20 -8.45
C MET A 41 -3.63 -15.12 -9.67
N GLY A 42 -3.38 -14.58 -10.88
CA GLY A 42 -3.34 -15.35 -12.12
C GLY A 42 -2.15 -16.31 -12.21
N SER A 43 -0.97 -15.85 -11.78
CA SER A 43 0.27 -16.61 -11.82
C SER A 43 1.27 -16.12 -10.77
N ASP A 44 2.30 -16.91 -10.47
CA ASP A 44 3.33 -16.51 -9.50
C ASP A 44 4.18 -15.33 -10.04
N VAL A 45 4.36 -15.25 -11.36
CA VAL A 45 5.01 -14.10 -12.01
C VAL A 45 4.17 -12.83 -11.83
N ALA A 46 2.85 -12.92 -12.01
CA ALA A 46 1.94 -11.79 -11.80
C ALA A 46 1.86 -11.38 -10.32
N TRP A 47 1.95 -12.36 -9.41
CA TRP A 47 2.03 -12.13 -7.97
C TRP A 47 3.25 -11.28 -7.59
N VAL A 48 4.44 -11.68 -8.05
CA VAL A 48 5.70 -10.95 -7.80
C VAL A 48 5.66 -9.56 -8.42
N ALA A 49 5.17 -9.43 -9.67
CA ALA A 49 5.07 -8.15 -10.37
C ALA A 49 4.13 -7.17 -9.64
N ALA A 50 2.97 -7.65 -9.19
CA ALA A 50 2.02 -6.85 -8.43
C ALA A 50 2.60 -6.37 -7.10
N HIS A 51 3.27 -7.25 -6.34
CA HIS A 51 3.91 -6.88 -5.08
C HIS A 51 5.06 -5.91 -5.29
N ARG A 52 5.87 -6.08 -6.34
CA ARG A 52 6.95 -5.13 -6.69
C ARG A 52 6.39 -3.74 -6.98
N ALA A 53 5.30 -3.66 -7.75
CA ALA A 53 4.66 -2.40 -8.09
C ALA A 53 3.93 -1.74 -6.90
N ALA A 54 3.52 -2.52 -5.91
CA ALA A 54 2.89 -2.03 -4.68
C ALA A 54 3.85 -1.36 -3.69
N ILE A 55 5.17 -1.63 -3.78
CA ILE A 55 6.18 -1.11 -2.84
C ILE A 55 6.14 0.43 -2.77
N ALA A 56 6.33 1.09 -3.92
CA ALA A 56 6.43 2.54 -3.97
C ALA A 56 5.18 3.27 -3.42
N PRO A 57 3.94 3.00 -3.90
CA PRO A 57 2.76 3.68 -3.38
C PRO A 57 2.49 3.39 -1.90
N ALA A 58 2.80 2.17 -1.41
CA ALA A 58 2.65 1.84 0.02
C ALA A 58 3.62 2.65 0.89
N TRP A 59 4.90 2.76 0.49
CA TRP A 59 5.91 3.53 1.24
C TRP A 59 5.67 5.03 1.17
N ILE A 60 5.30 5.56 0.00
CA ILE A 60 4.93 6.98 -0.14
C ILE A 60 3.75 7.27 0.79
N GLY A 61 2.70 6.45 0.73
CA GLY A 61 1.56 6.55 1.64
C GLY A 61 1.97 6.53 3.10
N PHE A 62 2.80 5.56 3.50
CA PHE A 62 3.27 5.44 4.89
C PHE A 62 3.98 6.71 5.36
N VAL A 63 4.94 7.22 4.59
CA VAL A 63 5.71 8.43 4.94
C VAL A 63 4.79 9.63 5.02
N THR A 64 3.90 9.83 4.05
CA THR A 64 2.99 10.98 4.03
C THR A 64 1.99 10.94 5.19
N VAL A 65 1.33 9.79 5.43
CA VAL A 65 0.36 9.64 6.52
C VAL A 65 1.06 9.82 7.87
N THR A 66 2.26 9.27 8.05
CA THR A 66 3.04 9.43 9.29
C THR A 66 3.40 10.90 9.55
N ALA A 67 3.87 11.62 8.52
CA ALA A 67 4.23 13.03 8.65
C ALA A 67 3.02 13.89 9.03
N VAL A 68 1.88 13.72 8.35
CA VAL A 68 0.66 14.49 8.64
C VAL A 68 0.09 14.13 10.01
N ALA A 69 0.13 12.84 10.40
CA ALA A 69 -0.27 12.41 11.74
C ALA A 69 0.60 13.02 12.84
N ALA A 70 1.92 13.10 12.63
CA ALA A 70 2.83 13.76 13.56
C ALA A 70 2.53 15.25 13.70
N ILE A 71 2.26 15.95 12.59
CA ILE A 71 1.87 17.38 12.62
C ILE A 71 0.54 17.56 13.36
N ALA A 72 -0.45 16.70 13.11
CA ALA A 72 -1.75 16.77 13.79
C ALA A 72 -1.63 16.47 15.30
N TRP A 73 -0.60 15.72 15.70
CA TRP A 73 -0.38 15.33 17.10
C TRP A 73 0.40 16.39 17.89
N PHE A 74 1.51 16.88 17.34
CA PHE A 74 2.39 17.84 18.02
C PHE A 74 2.05 19.30 17.70
N GLY A 75 1.19 19.55 16.72
CA GLY A 75 0.80 20.88 16.28
C GLY A 75 -0.29 21.53 17.16
N PRO A 76 -0.60 22.82 16.90
CA PRO A 76 -1.66 23.53 17.59
C PRO A 76 -3.04 22.88 17.40
N SER A 77 -3.94 23.04 18.38
CA SER A 77 -5.30 22.50 18.35
C SER A 77 -6.16 23.02 17.19
N SER A 78 -5.81 24.17 16.61
CA SER A 78 -6.43 24.72 15.40
C SER A 78 -6.25 23.82 14.17
N LEU A 79 -5.32 22.86 14.20
CA LEU A 79 -5.05 21.91 13.12
C LEU A 79 -5.89 20.62 13.18
N ILE A 80 -6.97 20.60 13.98
CA ILE A 80 -7.81 19.40 14.15
C ILE A 80 -8.35 18.83 12.83
N ALA A 81 -8.54 19.69 11.81
CA ALA A 81 -8.96 19.27 10.47
C ALA A 81 -7.95 18.33 9.77
N LEU A 82 -6.66 18.37 10.13
CA LEU A 82 -5.64 17.47 9.58
C LEU A 82 -5.95 16.00 9.88
N ARG A 83 -6.72 15.68 10.92
CA ARG A 83 -7.14 14.30 11.21
C ARG A 83 -7.94 13.69 10.06
N TYR A 84 -8.80 14.48 9.42
CA TYR A 84 -9.55 14.03 8.24
C TYR A 84 -8.65 13.89 7.01
N VAL A 85 -7.64 14.75 6.89
CA VAL A 85 -6.63 14.68 5.82
C VAL A 85 -5.81 13.40 5.90
N VAL A 86 -5.44 12.95 7.11
CA VAL A 86 -4.76 11.65 7.33
C VAL A 86 -5.58 10.49 6.74
N VAL A 87 -6.88 10.45 7.02
CA VAL A 87 -7.80 9.42 6.50
C VAL A 87 -7.89 9.48 4.98
N PHE A 88 -8.01 10.68 4.41
CA PHE A 88 -8.09 10.88 2.96
C PHE A 88 -6.81 10.40 2.25
N ILE A 89 -5.64 10.80 2.75
CA ILE A 89 -4.33 10.37 2.20
C ILE A 89 -4.18 8.85 2.30
N PHE A 90 -4.59 8.25 3.43
CA PHE A 90 -4.57 6.80 3.59
C PHE A 90 -5.42 6.09 2.53
N ILE A 91 -6.66 6.53 2.32
CA ILE A 91 -7.55 5.95 1.30
C ILE A 91 -6.93 6.09 -0.09
N ALA A 92 -6.39 7.26 -0.42
CA ALA A 92 -5.73 7.51 -1.70
C ALA A 92 -4.51 6.59 -1.90
N ALA A 93 -3.69 6.39 -0.86
CA ALA A 93 -2.53 5.52 -0.91
C ALA A 93 -2.91 4.04 -1.08
N VAL A 94 -3.95 3.57 -0.39
CA VAL A 94 -4.48 2.21 -0.56
C VAL A 94 -5.01 2.03 -1.98
N ALA A 95 -5.82 2.96 -2.47
CA ALA A 95 -6.36 2.91 -3.83
C ALA A 95 -5.24 2.89 -4.88
N ALA A 96 -4.25 3.77 -4.76
CA ALA A 96 -3.09 3.81 -5.65
C ALA A 96 -2.32 2.49 -5.64
N THR A 97 -2.05 1.93 -4.44
CA THR A 97 -1.38 0.63 -4.27
C THR A 97 -2.13 -0.47 -5.01
N LEU A 98 -3.45 -0.57 -4.80
CA LEU A 98 -4.28 -1.60 -5.43
C LEU A 98 -4.34 -1.43 -6.96
N VAL A 99 -4.54 -0.21 -7.45
CA VAL A 99 -4.64 0.06 -8.90
C VAL A 99 -3.31 -0.23 -9.60
N ILE A 100 -2.20 0.24 -9.04
CA ILE A 100 -0.87 0.05 -9.62
C ILE A 100 -0.48 -1.44 -9.60
N ALA A 101 -0.70 -2.13 -8.47
CA ALA A 101 -0.45 -3.56 -8.36
C ALA A 101 -1.29 -4.37 -9.37
N ASN A 102 -2.57 -4.02 -9.53
CA ASN A 102 -3.46 -4.71 -10.46
C ASN A 102 -3.04 -4.49 -11.92
N ARG A 103 -2.59 -3.28 -12.27
CA ARG A 103 -2.04 -2.99 -13.61
C ARG A 103 -0.78 -3.82 -13.88
N ALA A 104 0.14 -3.89 -12.92
CA ALA A 104 1.37 -4.66 -13.05
C ALA A 104 1.10 -6.17 -13.16
N GLY A 105 0.21 -6.72 -12.34
CA GLY A 105 -0.20 -8.12 -12.42
C GLY A 105 -0.82 -8.48 -13.77
N ARG A 106 -1.64 -7.59 -14.35
CA ARG A 106 -2.23 -7.81 -15.69
C ARG A 106 -1.17 -7.82 -16.77
N ALA A 107 -0.26 -6.85 -16.73
CA ALA A 107 0.84 -6.77 -17.71
C ALA A 107 1.72 -8.02 -17.68
N ALA A 108 1.99 -8.57 -16.49
CA ALA A 108 2.74 -9.79 -16.32
C ALA A 108 1.98 -11.08 -16.71
N SER A 109 0.65 -11.03 -16.78
CA SER A 109 -0.21 -12.18 -17.11
C SER A 109 -0.50 -12.29 -18.61
N SER A 110 -0.33 -11.22 -19.39
CA SER A 110 -0.56 -11.24 -20.83
C SER A 110 0.68 -11.76 -21.56
N PRO A 111 0.64 -12.95 -22.20
CA PRO A 111 1.72 -13.39 -23.08
C PRO A 111 1.70 -12.53 -24.36
N GLY A 112 2.78 -11.79 -24.62
CA GLY A 112 3.01 -11.15 -25.92
C GLY A 112 2.51 -9.71 -26.08
N ARG A 113 3.42 -8.75 -25.88
CA ARG A 113 3.56 -7.50 -26.66
C ARG A 113 5.02 -7.05 -26.62
N THR A 114 5.88 -7.90 -27.18
CA THR A 114 7.22 -7.56 -27.68
C THR A 114 7.44 -8.40 -28.91
#